data_AF-A0A6N8APT1-F1
#
_entry.id   AF-A0A6N8APT1-F1
#
_cell.length_a   1.000
_cell.length_b   1.000
_cell.length_c   1.000
_cell.angle_alpha   90.00
_cell.angle_beta   90.00
_cell.angle_gamma   90.00
#
_symmetry.space_group_name_H-M   'P 1'
#
loop_
_entity.id
_entity.type
_entity.pdbx_description
1 polymer ?
#
loop_
_entity_poly.entity_id
_entity_poly.type
_entity_poly.pdbx_seq_one_letter_code
_entity_poly.pdbx_strand_id
1 'polypeptide(L)'
;MTRIIEFLIALGIVAGLFVIIGVCLPGERHISESIETNRKMTIVYDTVNSLRRFKDWNPLVLRDKGIELKYSGPDAGKGARLEYSSKDSALGQGSWEITDTEQNKRVVIAIEDQTKGKDKVTTFTLEPTGKNDRNVKITQDYSVNYGFDLFGRYAGLYVSRHIGDDLKLGLSRMANMLASVPNVDYRAAEAPLTDLKVVDVPVEDLLVVNAGNIDRSNESIRKSILDNQEWIKRAMEANGLEAAGPVRIVTTDFGAEKYAFDVAQPVRKKSAAAAAGDKKEGEADKAEAAPVAATGGKLDVKIPSGNPVTYVHADAHRSAFASYTGHMAGLDVARNALRAWATTAGYEVTDRPYESWKGGVDKAFTTDGTYDVYWSVK
;
A
#
# COMPACT_ATOMS: atom_id res chain seq x y z
N MET A 1 -14.48 -68.05 -22.82
CA MET A 1 -13.70 -67.33 -23.85
C MET A 1 -14.49 -66.18 -24.49
N THR A 2 -15.75 -66.39 -24.91
CA THR A 2 -16.59 -65.34 -25.53
C THR A 2 -16.72 -64.07 -24.68
N ARG A 3 -16.93 -64.19 -23.36
CA ARG A 3 -17.03 -63.02 -22.44
C ARG A 3 -15.75 -62.18 -22.32
N ILE A 4 -14.57 -62.77 -22.52
CA ILE A 4 -13.29 -62.03 -22.48
C ILE A 4 -13.11 -61.25 -23.78
N ILE A 5 -13.48 -61.85 -24.91
CA ILE A 5 -13.44 -61.19 -26.23
C ILE A 5 -14.44 -60.02 -26.27
N GLU A 6 -15.67 -60.22 -25.79
CA GLU A 6 -16.68 -59.17 -25.67
C GLU A 6 -16.19 -58.01 -24.78
N PHE A 7 -15.53 -58.31 -23.65
CA PHE A 7 -14.96 -57.30 -22.77
C PHE A 7 -13.82 -56.51 -23.45
N LEU A 8 -12.92 -57.18 -24.17
CA LEU A 8 -11.82 -56.52 -24.90
C LEU A 8 -12.34 -55.65 -26.06
N ILE A 9 -13.38 -56.09 -26.77
CA ILE A 9 -14.04 -55.29 -27.81
C ILE A 9 -14.70 -54.06 -27.19
N ALA A 10 -15.44 -54.22 -26.10
CA ALA A 10 -16.07 -53.11 -25.40
C ALA A 10 -15.02 -52.10 -24.90
N LEU A 11 -13.91 -52.58 -24.31
CA LEU A 11 -12.81 -51.74 -23.87
C LEU A 11 -12.16 -51.00 -25.05
N GLY A 12 -11.97 -51.67 -26.20
CA GLY A 12 -11.45 -51.05 -27.42
C GLY A 12 -12.37 -49.97 -27.97
N ILE A 13 -13.70 -50.19 -27.97
CA ILE A 13 -14.69 -49.18 -28.38
C ILE A 13 -14.64 -47.99 -27.42
N VAL A 14 -14.60 -48.22 -26.10
CA VAL A 14 -14.52 -47.15 -25.10
C VAL A 14 -13.23 -46.35 -25.25
N ALA A 15 -12.09 -47.02 -25.46
CA ALA A 15 -10.81 -46.35 -25.70
C ALA A 15 -10.83 -45.54 -27.00
N GLY A 16 -11.39 -46.09 -28.08
CA GLY A 16 -11.56 -45.41 -29.36
C GLY A 16 -12.44 -44.16 -29.23
N LEU A 17 -13.60 -44.28 -28.58
CA LEU A 17 -14.49 -43.15 -28.30
C LEU A 17 -13.83 -42.09 -27.43
N PHE A 18 -13.08 -42.50 -26.39
CA PHE A 18 -12.34 -41.59 -25.52
C PHE A 18 -11.36 -40.72 -26.33
N VAL A 19 -10.61 -41.32 -27.26
CA VAL A 19 -9.67 -40.60 -28.13
C VAL A 19 -10.41 -39.68 -29.10
N ILE A 20 -11.45 -40.18 -29.78
CA ILE A 20 -12.22 -39.38 -30.75
C ILE A 20 -12.80 -38.13 -30.07
N ILE A 21 -13.49 -38.31 -28.94
CA ILE A 21 -14.07 -37.21 -28.18
C ILE A 21 -12.97 -36.27 -27.69
N GLY A 22 -11.86 -36.79 -27.15
CA GLY A 22 -10.73 -35.99 -26.67
C GLY A 22 -10.10 -35.11 -27.77
N VAL A 23 -9.98 -35.61 -28.99
CA VAL A 23 -9.48 -34.85 -30.15
C VAL A 23 -10.49 -33.79 -30.62
N CYS A 24 -11.78 -34.05 -30.50
CA CYS A 24 -12.84 -33.08 -30.81
C CYS A 24 -12.98 -31.98 -29.75
N LEU A 25 -12.54 -32.21 -28.51
CA LEU A 25 -12.55 -31.18 -27.47
C LEU A 25 -11.54 -30.06 -27.79
N PRO A 26 -11.88 -28.78 -27.51
CA PRO A 26 -10.97 -27.67 -27.76
C PRO A 26 -9.64 -27.79 -27.03
N GLY A 27 -8.56 -27.47 -27.72
CA GLY A 27 -7.20 -27.45 -27.18
C GLY A 27 -6.88 -26.22 -26.33
N GLU A 28 -7.78 -25.24 -26.26
CA GLU A 28 -7.61 -24.02 -25.47
C GLU A 28 -8.94 -23.68 -24.77
N ARG A 29 -8.86 -23.07 -23.59
CA ARG A 29 -9.99 -22.55 -22.85
C ARG A 29 -9.76 -21.09 -22.47
N HIS A 30 -10.83 -20.32 -22.56
CA HIS A 30 -10.90 -18.93 -22.18
C HIS A 30 -12.11 -18.73 -21.25
N ILE A 31 -11.89 -18.05 -20.13
CA ILE A 31 -12.94 -17.68 -19.17
C ILE A 31 -12.78 -16.19 -18.90
N SER A 32 -13.90 -15.48 -18.78
CA SER A 32 -13.93 -14.05 -18.49
C SER A 32 -14.99 -13.78 -17.44
N GLU A 33 -14.62 -13.10 -16.37
CA GLU A 33 -15.55 -12.61 -15.35
C GLU A 33 -15.30 -11.11 -15.15
N SER A 34 -16.32 -10.37 -14.72
CA SER A 34 -16.16 -8.94 -14.47
C SER A 34 -16.95 -8.44 -13.27
N ILE A 35 -16.47 -7.36 -12.68
CA ILE A 35 -17.15 -6.65 -11.59
C ILE A 35 -16.93 -5.14 -11.74
N GLU A 36 -17.88 -4.35 -11.25
CA GLU A 36 -17.73 -2.89 -11.18
C GLU A 36 -17.39 -2.43 -9.76
N THR A 37 -16.61 -1.36 -9.67
CA THR A 37 -16.28 -0.67 -8.42
C THR A 37 -16.38 0.83 -8.58
N ASN A 38 -16.68 1.53 -7.49
CA ASN A 38 -16.72 3.00 -7.44
C ASN A 38 -15.38 3.63 -7.03
N ARG A 39 -14.31 2.84 -6.95
CA ARG A 39 -12.97 3.32 -6.62
C ARG A 39 -12.26 3.91 -7.83
N LYS A 40 -11.42 4.91 -7.58
CA LYS A 40 -10.60 5.57 -8.62
C LYS A 40 -9.79 4.57 -9.42
N MET A 41 -9.65 4.83 -10.73
CA MET A 41 -8.84 4.02 -11.65
C MET A 41 -7.42 3.79 -11.14
N THR A 42 -6.77 4.83 -10.60
CA THR A 42 -5.44 4.73 -9.99
C THR A 42 -5.37 3.65 -8.89
N ILE A 43 -6.36 3.59 -8.00
CA ILE A 43 -6.42 2.60 -6.91
C ILE A 43 -6.62 1.19 -7.48
N VAL A 44 -7.54 1.05 -8.43
CA VAL A 44 -7.87 -0.25 -9.04
C VAL A 44 -6.67 -0.80 -9.81
N TYR A 45 -6.04 0.03 -10.63
CA TYR A 45 -4.85 -0.34 -11.39
C TYR A 45 -3.71 -0.77 -10.49
N ASP A 46 -3.34 0.03 -9.48
CA ASP A 46 -2.24 -0.31 -8.59
C ASP A 46 -2.50 -1.59 -7.78
N THR A 47 -3.78 -1.86 -7.46
CA THR A 47 -4.18 -3.09 -6.78
C THR A 47 -3.91 -4.34 -7.63
N VAL A 48 -4.26 -4.33 -8.92
CA VAL A 48 -4.03 -5.49 -9.81
C VAL A 48 -2.59 -5.53 -10.34
N ASN A 49 -1.91 -4.40 -10.36
CA ASN A 49 -0.51 -4.27 -10.77
C ASN A 49 0.48 -4.67 -9.67
N SER A 50 0.01 -5.16 -8.52
CA SER A 50 0.84 -5.70 -7.44
C SER A 50 0.26 -7.01 -6.92
N LEU A 51 1.15 -7.95 -6.58
CA LEU A 51 0.76 -9.22 -5.98
C LEU A 51 0.78 -9.17 -4.44
N ARG A 52 1.20 -8.06 -3.81
CA ARG A 52 1.31 -7.96 -2.34
C ARG A 52 -0.01 -8.25 -1.62
N ARG A 53 -1.13 -7.85 -2.23
CA ARG A 53 -2.48 -8.06 -1.70
C ARG A 53 -3.15 -9.36 -2.16
N PHE A 54 -2.39 -10.28 -2.77
CA PHE A 54 -2.93 -11.54 -3.31
C PHE A 54 -3.78 -12.31 -2.30
N LYS A 55 -3.36 -12.38 -1.03
CA LYS A 55 -4.10 -13.06 0.05
C LYS A 55 -5.47 -12.43 0.35
N ASP A 56 -5.62 -11.14 0.07
CA ASP A 56 -6.83 -10.39 0.43
C ASP A 56 -7.98 -10.70 -0.54
N TRP A 57 -7.65 -10.90 -1.83
CA TRP A 57 -8.65 -11.10 -2.88
C TRP A 57 -8.65 -12.52 -3.48
N ASN A 58 -7.50 -13.18 -3.64
CA ASN A 58 -7.45 -14.44 -4.37
C ASN A 58 -8.02 -15.61 -3.53
N PRO A 59 -8.91 -16.45 -4.08
CA PRO A 59 -9.50 -17.57 -3.35
C PRO A 59 -8.52 -18.69 -2.97
N LEU A 60 -7.35 -18.75 -3.61
CA LEU A 60 -6.37 -19.82 -3.38
C LEU A 60 -6.00 -19.96 -1.90
N VAL A 61 -5.85 -18.84 -1.18
CA VAL A 61 -5.55 -18.84 0.27
C VAL A 61 -6.70 -19.31 1.17
N LEU A 62 -7.93 -19.44 0.63
CA LEU A 62 -9.06 -20.00 1.38
C LEU A 62 -9.05 -21.53 1.39
N ARG A 63 -8.37 -22.15 0.40
CA ARG A 63 -8.29 -23.61 0.26
C ARG A 63 -7.29 -24.21 1.23
N ASP A 64 -6.21 -23.49 1.53
CA ASP A 64 -5.24 -23.86 2.55
C ASP A 64 -4.85 -22.65 3.41
N LYS A 65 -5.20 -22.71 4.71
CA LYS A 65 -4.85 -21.68 5.69
C LYS A 65 -3.35 -21.64 6.02
N GLY A 66 -2.64 -22.74 5.76
CA GLY A 66 -1.20 -22.89 6.00
C GLY A 66 -0.35 -22.59 4.77
N ILE A 67 -0.92 -22.00 3.71
CA ILE A 67 -0.18 -21.71 2.49
C ILE A 67 0.90 -20.65 2.74
N GLU A 68 2.09 -20.92 2.24
CA GLU A 68 3.23 -19.99 2.30
C GLU A 68 3.28 -19.16 1.02
N LEU A 69 3.37 -17.84 1.16
CA LEU A 69 3.49 -16.89 0.07
C LEU A 69 4.86 -16.19 0.14
N LYS A 70 5.60 -16.21 -0.98
CA LYS A 70 6.89 -15.54 -1.11
C LYS A 70 6.85 -14.56 -2.28
N TYR A 71 7.22 -13.33 -2.00
CA TYR A 71 7.27 -12.26 -3.00
C TYR A 71 8.71 -12.04 -3.47
N SER A 72 8.90 -11.80 -4.77
CA SER A 72 10.19 -11.49 -5.37
C SER A 72 10.03 -10.54 -6.56
N GLY A 73 11.14 -9.93 -6.99
CA GLY A 73 11.11 -8.89 -8.02
C GLY A 73 10.66 -7.52 -7.48
N PRO A 74 10.24 -6.60 -8.37
CA PRO A 74 9.69 -5.31 -7.95
C PRO A 74 8.35 -5.46 -7.22
N ASP A 75 8.00 -4.45 -6.43
CA ASP A 75 6.76 -4.44 -5.62
C ASP A 75 5.47 -4.42 -6.46
N ALA A 76 5.57 -3.90 -7.68
CA ALA A 76 4.50 -3.77 -8.65
C ALA A 76 5.07 -3.73 -10.06
N GLY A 77 4.24 -3.99 -11.05
CA GLY A 77 4.62 -3.92 -12.46
C GLY A 77 5.31 -5.19 -12.97
N LYS A 78 5.81 -5.09 -14.21
CA LYS A 78 6.48 -6.19 -14.90
C LYS A 78 7.65 -6.78 -14.08
N GLY A 79 7.66 -8.10 -13.95
CA GLY A 79 8.63 -8.89 -13.18
C GLY A 79 8.25 -9.08 -11.71
N ALA A 80 7.20 -8.41 -11.20
CA ALA A 80 6.70 -8.67 -9.85
C ALA A 80 6.17 -10.11 -9.79
N ARG A 81 6.66 -10.88 -8.82
CA ARG A 81 6.43 -12.33 -8.75
C ARG A 81 5.97 -12.74 -7.35
N LEU A 82 5.01 -13.65 -7.32
CA LEU A 82 4.54 -14.35 -6.14
C LEU A 82 4.73 -15.85 -6.36
N GLU A 83 5.36 -16.52 -5.40
CA GLU A 83 5.44 -17.97 -5.32
C GLU A 83 4.61 -18.44 -4.15
N TYR A 84 3.87 -19.53 -4.35
CA TYR A 84 3.09 -20.16 -3.29
C TYR A 84 3.49 -21.62 -3.12
N SER A 85 3.45 -22.08 -1.87
CA SER A 85 3.71 -23.47 -1.49
C SER A 85 2.69 -23.93 -0.47
N SER A 86 1.99 -25.02 -0.78
CA SER A 86 1.01 -25.68 0.08
C SER A 86 1.43 -27.12 0.34
N LYS A 87 1.12 -27.61 1.55
CA LYS A 87 1.27 -29.03 1.90
C LYS A 87 0.12 -29.88 1.36
N ASP A 88 -0.98 -29.25 0.95
CA ASP A 88 -2.06 -29.95 0.26
C ASP A 88 -1.61 -30.33 -1.14
N SER A 89 -1.54 -31.64 -1.40
CA SER A 89 -1.18 -32.22 -2.69
C SER A 89 -2.03 -31.72 -3.86
N ALA A 90 -3.27 -31.26 -3.62
CA ALA A 90 -4.13 -30.71 -4.66
C ALA A 90 -3.68 -29.32 -5.13
N LEU A 91 -3.13 -28.49 -4.23
CA LEU A 91 -2.63 -27.15 -4.54
C LEU A 91 -1.15 -27.18 -4.94
N GLY A 92 -0.34 -27.93 -4.18
CA GLY A 92 1.09 -28.07 -4.41
C GLY A 92 1.81 -26.73 -4.41
N GLN A 93 2.57 -26.47 -5.47
CA GLN A 93 3.36 -25.25 -5.63
C GLN A 93 3.03 -24.57 -6.95
N GLY A 94 3.18 -23.26 -6.98
CA GLY A 94 3.03 -22.49 -8.20
C GLY A 94 3.50 -21.04 -8.04
N SER A 95 3.37 -20.28 -9.10
CA SER A 95 3.79 -18.90 -9.16
C SER A 95 2.91 -18.05 -10.07
N TRP A 96 2.84 -16.78 -9.73
CA TRP A 96 2.18 -15.73 -10.49
C TRP A 96 3.23 -14.65 -10.79
N GLU A 97 3.37 -14.27 -12.05
CA GLU A 97 4.34 -13.25 -12.46
C GLU A 97 3.71 -12.25 -13.41
N ILE A 98 3.81 -10.96 -13.09
CA ILE A 98 3.34 -9.89 -13.98
C ILE A 98 4.30 -9.80 -15.17
N THR A 99 3.81 -10.07 -16.38
CA THR A 99 4.64 -10.11 -17.60
C THR A 99 4.50 -8.87 -18.47
N ASP A 100 3.34 -8.21 -18.42
CA ASP A 100 3.04 -7.00 -19.19
C ASP A 100 2.05 -6.10 -18.45
N THR A 101 2.20 -4.79 -18.61
CA THR A 101 1.37 -3.79 -17.93
C THR A 101 1.18 -2.56 -18.82
N GLU A 102 -0.07 -2.13 -18.98
CA GLU A 102 -0.43 -0.84 -19.56
C GLU A 102 -1.15 -0.01 -18.51
N GLN A 103 -0.58 1.15 -18.17
CA GLN A 103 -1.05 1.97 -17.06
C GLN A 103 -2.55 2.30 -17.20
N ASN A 104 -3.30 2.07 -16.11
CA ASN A 104 -4.74 2.34 -16.02
C ASN A 104 -5.61 1.59 -17.05
N LYS A 105 -5.11 0.50 -17.65
CA LYS A 105 -5.83 -0.24 -18.70
C LYS A 105 -5.68 -1.75 -18.60
N ARG A 106 -4.46 -2.28 -18.46
CA ARG A 106 -4.22 -3.72 -18.57
C ARG A 106 -3.07 -4.21 -17.68
N VAL A 107 -3.23 -5.38 -17.08
CA VAL A 107 -2.16 -6.12 -16.40
C VAL A 107 -2.24 -7.58 -16.81
N VAL A 108 -1.15 -8.14 -17.32
CA VAL A 108 -1.04 -9.54 -17.77
C VAL A 108 -0.15 -10.29 -16.79
N ILE A 109 -0.64 -11.45 -16.33
CA ILE A 109 0.04 -12.29 -15.34
C ILE A 109 0.15 -13.70 -15.89
N ALA A 110 1.38 -14.21 -15.96
CA ALA A 110 1.64 -15.62 -16.23
C ALA A 110 1.48 -16.44 -14.95
N ILE A 111 0.88 -17.62 -15.08
CA ILE A 111 0.64 -18.56 -13.98
C ILE A 111 1.37 -19.86 -14.30
N GLU A 112 2.17 -20.33 -13.36
CA GLU A 112 2.76 -21.66 -13.39
C GLU A 112 2.28 -22.43 -12.19
N ASP A 113 1.71 -23.61 -12.40
CA ASP A 113 1.26 -24.50 -11.34
C ASP A 113 1.17 -25.95 -11.85
N GLN A 114 0.93 -26.88 -10.94
CA GLN A 114 0.84 -28.31 -11.23
C GLN A 114 -0.45 -28.76 -11.94
N THR A 115 -1.43 -27.88 -12.13
CA THR A 115 -2.69 -28.22 -12.81
C THR A 115 -2.46 -28.46 -14.30
N LYS A 116 -3.39 -29.15 -14.97
CA LYS A 116 -3.24 -29.49 -16.39
C LYS A 116 -3.30 -28.25 -17.28
N GLY A 117 -2.58 -28.31 -18.40
CA GLY A 117 -2.44 -27.22 -19.35
C GLY A 117 -1.17 -26.42 -19.13
N LYS A 118 -0.79 -25.66 -20.15
CA LYS A 118 0.40 -24.80 -20.23
C LYS A 118 -0.02 -23.40 -20.65
N ASP A 119 0.94 -22.47 -20.61
CA ASP A 119 0.75 -21.08 -21.04
C ASP A 119 -0.47 -20.44 -20.36
N LYS A 120 -0.61 -20.71 -19.05
CA LYS A 120 -1.73 -20.17 -18.28
C LYS A 120 -1.50 -18.69 -18.06
N VAL A 121 -2.46 -17.89 -18.47
CA VAL A 121 -2.37 -16.43 -18.36
C VAL A 121 -3.67 -15.91 -17.77
N THR A 122 -3.57 -14.99 -16.83
CA THR A 122 -4.69 -14.15 -16.43
C THR A 122 -4.44 -12.70 -16.80
N THR A 123 -5.43 -12.05 -17.37
CA THR A 123 -5.35 -10.65 -17.79
C THR A 123 -6.43 -9.86 -17.08
N PHE A 124 -6.03 -8.78 -16.41
CA PHE A 124 -6.95 -7.77 -15.92
C PHE A 124 -7.07 -6.66 -16.94
N THR A 125 -8.29 -6.37 -17.39
CA THR A 125 -8.63 -5.24 -18.25
C THR A 125 -9.52 -4.27 -17.48
N LEU A 126 -9.18 -2.98 -17.52
CA LEU A 126 -9.82 -1.93 -16.74
C LEU A 126 -10.48 -0.92 -17.68
N GLU A 127 -11.77 -0.68 -17.47
CA GLU A 127 -12.57 0.23 -18.30
C GLU A 127 -13.30 1.25 -17.43
N PRO A 128 -13.22 2.56 -17.73
CA PRO A 128 -14.08 3.55 -17.09
C PRO A 128 -15.55 3.28 -17.42
N THR A 129 -16.42 3.37 -16.42
CA THR A 129 -17.85 3.10 -16.55
C THR A 129 -18.68 4.03 -15.65
N GLY A 130 -20.01 3.94 -15.78
CA GLY A 130 -20.95 4.73 -14.98
C GLY A 130 -21.05 6.19 -15.40
N LYS A 131 -21.76 7.00 -14.61
CA LYS A 131 -21.97 8.42 -14.91
C LYS A 131 -20.66 9.20 -14.74
N ASN A 132 -20.23 9.89 -15.80
CA ASN A 132 -18.99 10.69 -15.84
C ASN A 132 -17.73 9.86 -15.56
N ASP A 133 -17.68 8.59 -16.00
CA ASP A 133 -16.50 7.73 -15.89
C ASP A 133 -15.98 7.56 -14.44
N ARG A 134 -16.91 7.61 -13.47
CA ARG A 134 -16.59 7.55 -12.04
C ARG A 134 -16.40 6.14 -11.50
N ASN A 135 -16.92 5.13 -12.20
CA ASN A 135 -16.74 3.74 -11.83
C ASN A 135 -15.68 3.10 -12.72
N VAL A 136 -15.17 1.96 -12.28
CA VAL A 136 -14.22 1.14 -13.02
C VAL A 136 -14.79 -0.26 -13.12
N LYS A 137 -14.89 -0.78 -14.34
CA LYS A 137 -15.15 -2.19 -14.59
C LYS A 137 -13.81 -2.91 -14.64
N ILE A 138 -13.71 -3.96 -13.84
CA ILE A 138 -12.57 -4.86 -13.75
C ILE A 138 -12.99 -6.14 -14.45
N THR A 139 -12.39 -6.45 -15.58
CA THR A 139 -12.55 -7.72 -16.28
C THR A 139 -11.32 -8.58 -16.03
N GLN A 140 -11.52 -9.79 -15.54
CA GLN A 140 -10.45 -10.78 -15.38
C GLN A 140 -10.67 -11.92 -16.37
N ASP A 141 -9.77 -12.00 -17.33
CA ASP A 141 -9.69 -13.08 -18.29
C ASP A 141 -8.70 -14.14 -17.81
N TYR A 142 -8.97 -15.40 -18.10
CA TYR A 142 -8.09 -16.53 -17.88
C TYR A 142 -8.03 -17.41 -19.13
N SER A 143 -6.83 -17.69 -19.60
CA SER A 143 -6.57 -18.60 -20.72
C SER A 143 -5.66 -19.75 -20.31
N VAL A 144 -5.87 -20.92 -20.93
CA VAL A 144 -5.01 -22.10 -20.75
C VAL A 144 -4.98 -22.95 -22.01
N ASN A 145 -3.78 -23.42 -22.36
CA ASN A 145 -3.54 -24.27 -23.52
C ASN A 145 -3.31 -25.73 -23.12
N TYR A 146 -4.13 -26.64 -23.62
CA TYR A 146 -4.02 -28.09 -23.43
C TYR A 146 -3.28 -28.80 -24.58
N GLY A 147 -3.12 -28.15 -25.73
CA GLY A 147 -2.47 -28.77 -26.89
C GLY A 147 -3.14 -30.09 -27.27
N PHE A 148 -2.37 -31.16 -27.43
CA PHE A 148 -2.86 -32.53 -27.69
C PHE A 148 -2.95 -33.42 -26.44
N ASP A 149 -2.83 -32.86 -25.23
CA ASP A 149 -3.07 -33.63 -24.00
C ASP A 149 -4.57 -33.95 -23.88
N LEU A 150 -4.96 -35.17 -24.28
CA LEU A 150 -6.35 -35.62 -24.27
C LEU A 150 -6.96 -35.53 -22.87
N PHE A 151 -6.20 -35.94 -21.84
CA PHE A 151 -6.66 -35.83 -20.44
C PHE A 151 -6.82 -34.36 -20.03
N GLY A 152 -5.90 -33.49 -20.44
CA GLY A 152 -5.99 -32.05 -20.24
C GLY A 152 -7.25 -31.45 -20.89
N ARG A 153 -7.59 -31.85 -22.12
CA ARG A 153 -8.81 -31.37 -22.80
C ARG A 153 -10.09 -31.79 -22.09
N TYR A 154 -10.14 -32.99 -21.52
CA TYR A 154 -11.25 -33.41 -20.65
C TYR A 154 -11.27 -32.62 -19.34
N ALA A 155 -10.13 -32.37 -18.70
CA ALA A 155 -10.05 -31.49 -17.53
C ALA A 155 -10.56 -30.08 -17.87
N GLY A 156 -10.29 -29.61 -19.09
CA GLY A 156 -10.78 -28.37 -19.69
C GLY A 156 -12.30 -28.19 -19.70
N LEU A 157 -13.09 -29.26 -19.56
CA LEU A 157 -14.55 -29.17 -19.43
C LEU A 157 -14.99 -28.65 -18.05
N TYR A 158 -14.17 -28.85 -17.03
CA TYR A 158 -14.47 -28.47 -15.64
C TYR A 158 -13.84 -27.14 -15.23
N VAL A 159 -13.01 -26.56 -16.10
CA VAL A 159 -12.32 -25.27 -15.89
C VAL A 159 -13.34 -24.15 -15.68
N SER A 160 -14.38 -24.06 -16.52
CA SER A 160 -15.40 -23.01 -16.38
C SER A 160 -16.12 -23.05 -15.03
N ARG A 161 -16.32 -24.25 -14.46
CA ARG A 161 -16.94 -24.39 -13.14
C ARG A 161 -15.97 -24.02 -12.04
N HIS A 162 -14.77 -24.60 -12.01
CA HIS A 162 -13.86 -24.39 -10.88
C HIS A 162 -13.14 -23.05 -10.96
N ILE A 163 -12.53 -22.74 -12.10
CA ILE A 163 -11.78 -21.50 -12.30
C ILE A 163 -12.76 -20.33 -12.45
N GLY A 164 -13.87 -20.48 -13.16
CA GLY A 164 -14.88 -19.42 -13.27
C GLY A 164 -15.44 -19.00 -11.91
N ASP A 165 -15.80 -19.97 -11.06
CA ASP A 165 -16.26 -19.68 -9.70
C ASP A 165 -15.16 -18.99 -8.86
N ASP A 166 -13.90 -19.40 -9.01
CA ASP A 166 -12.77 -18.74 -8.36
C ASP A 166 -12.54 -17.31 -8.86
N LEU A 167 -12.62 -17.06 -10.16
CA LEU A 167 -12.49 -15.70 -10.73
C LEU A 167 -13.59 -14.80 -10.17
N LYS A 168 -14.83 -15.27 -10.18
CA LYS A 168 -15.99 -14.53 -9.65
C LYS A 168 -15.86 -14.25 -8.16
N LEU A 169 -15.44 -15.25 -7.37
CA LEU A 169 -15.20 -15.07 -5.94
C LEU A 169 -14.03 -14.10 -5.69
N GLY A 170 -12.95 -14.22 -6.47
CA GLY A 170 -11.77 -13.37 -6.40
C GLY A 170 -12.08 -11.91 -6.69
N LEU A 171 -12.81 -11.64 -7.77
CA LEU A 171 -13.29 -10.31 -8.12
C LEU A 171 -14.24 -9.74 -7.06
N SER A 172 -15.15 -10.55 -6.51
CA SER A 172 -16.05 -10.12 -5.43
C SER A 172 -15.28 -9.72 -4.18
N ARG A 173 -14.27 -10.51 -3.79
CA ARG A 173 -13.38 -10.17 -2.67
C ARG A 173 -12.53 -8.93 -2.96
N MET A 174 -12.04 -8.78 -4.19
CA MET A 174 -11.31 -7.59 -4.62
C MET A 174 -12.17 -6.34 -4.52
N ALA A 175 -13.43 -6.38 -4.96
CA ALA A 175 -14.35 -5.25 -4.84
C ALA A 175 -14.62 -4.87 -3.38
N ASN A 176 -14.83 -5.86 -2.49
CA ASN A 176 -14.99 -5.62 -1.06
C ASN A 176 -13.73 -5.01 -0.42
N MET A 177 -12.57 -5.52 -0.79
CA MET A 177 -11.27 -5.02 -0.35
C MET A 177 -11.02 -3.58 -0.83
N LEU A 178 -11.34 -3.28 -2.08
CA LEU A 178 -11.27 -1.95 -2.66
C LEU A 178 -12.21 -0.97 -1.94
N ALA A 179 -13.36 -1.46 -1.45
CA ALA A 179 -14.32 -0.63 -0.75
C ALA A 179 -13.79 -0.04 0.58
N SER A 180 -12.77 -0.67 1.19
CA SER A 180 -12.13 -0.16 2.41
C SER A 180 -11.02 0.86 2.13
N VAL A 181 -10.56 1.01 0.88
CA VAL A 181 -9.51 1.96 0.50
C VAL A 181 -10.11 3.37 0.36
N PRO A 182 -9.54 4.41 1.00
CA PRO A 182 -10.01 5.79 0.81
C PRO A 182 -10.07 6.17 -0.68
N ASN A 183 -11.20 6.74 -1.12
CA ASN A 183 -11.45 6.98 -2.54
C ASN A 183 -10.79 8.28 -3.05
N VAL A 184 -9.49 8.41 -2.83
CA VAL A 184 -8.67 9.58 -3.19
C VAL A 184 -7.67 9.17 -4.26
N ASP A 185 -7.60 9.95 -5.34
CA ASP A 185 -6.59 9.73 -6.37
C ASP A 185 -5.28 10.39 -5.94
N TYR A 186 -4.35 9.59 -5.40
CA TYR A 186 -3.05 10.04 -4.95
C TYR A 186 -2.07 10.36 -6.09
N ARG A 187 -2.49 10.27 -7.35
CA ARG A 187 -1.75 10.75 -8.52
C ARG A 187 -2.37 12.02 -9.12
N ALA A 188 -3.50 12.49 -8.58
CA ALA A 188 -4.13 13.72 -9.06
C ALA A 188 -3.30 14.95 -8.67
N ALA A 189 -3.34 15.98 -9.52
CA ALA A 189 -2.64 17.24 -9.29
C ALA A 189 -3.10 17.98 -8.01
N GLU A 190 -4.29 17.66 -7.51
CA GLU A 190 -4.87 18.19 -6.26
C GLU A 190 -4.12 17.68 -5.02
N ALA A 191 -3.42 16.55 -5.13
CA ALA A 191 -2.57 15.95 -4.10
C ALA A 191 -1.16 15.72 -4.68
N PRO A 192 -0.35 16.78 -4.91
CA PRO A 192 0.96 16.68 -5.54
C PRO A 192 1.99 16.06 -4.59
N LEU A 193 1.76 14.79 -4.24
CA LEU A 193 2.68 13.97 -3.47
C LEU A 193 3.81 13.51 -4.37
N THR A 194 5.04 13.62 -3.87
CA THR A 194 6.21 13.00 -4.49
C THR A 194 6.85 12.00 -3.52
N ASP A 195 7.74 11.16 -4.04
CA ASP A 195 8.56 10.25 -3.24
C ASP A 195 7.77 9.24 -2.39
N LEU A 196 6.59 8.81 -2.87
CA LEU A 196 5.75 7.79 -2.22
C LEU A 196 6.53 6.51 -1.97
N LYS A 197 6.77 6.19 -0.69
CA LYS A 197 7.50 4.98 -0.26
C LYS A 197 7.17 4.64 1.18
N VAL A 198 7.58 3.45 1.60
CA VAL A 198 7.63 3.12 3.03
C VAL A 198 9.05 3.36 3.53
N VAL A 199 9.17 4.01 4.68
CA VAL A 199 10.44 4.30 5.35
C VAL A 199 10.44 3.69 6.74
N ASP A 200 11.63 3.31 7.21
CA ASP A 200 11.86 2.97 8.61
C ASP A 200 12.16 4.26 9.38
N VAL A 201 11.29 4.60 10.33
CA VAL A 201 11.49 5.71 11.25
C VAL A 201 12.21 5.15 12.48
N PRO A 202 13.40 5.66 12.83
CA PRO A 202 14.14 5.19 13.99
C PRO A 202 13.41 5.58 15.28
N VAL A 203 13.93 5.11 16.41
CA VAL A 203 13.52 5.63 17.72
C VAL A 203 13.76 7.14 17.74
N GLU A 204 12.81 7.92 18.24
CA GLU A 204 12.92 9.38 18.34
C GLU A 204 12.52 9.85 19.75
N ASP A 205 13.19 10.90 20.22
CA ASP A 205 12.80 11.62 21.42
C ASP A 205 12.07 12.90 21.03
N LEU A 206 10.84 13.06 21.51
CA LEU A 206 9.97 14.18 21.16
C LEU A 206 9.58 14.95 22.42
N LEU A 207 9.55 16.28 22.30
CA LEU A 207 8.78 17.14 23.21
C LEU A 207 7.50 17.55 22.51
N VAL A 208 6.36 17.34 23.18
CA VAL A 208 5.03 17.46 22.58
C VAL A 208 4.13 18.34 23.43
N VAL A 209 3.43 19.28 22.79
CA VAL A 209 2.37 20.08 23.40
C VAL A 209 1.08 19.82 22.64
N ASN A 210 0.01 19.45 23.36
CA ASN A 210 -1.32 19.36 22.77
C ASN A 210 -1.86 20.79 22.58
N ALA A 211 -2.14 21.17 21.32
CA ALA A 211 -2.64 22.52 21.02
C ALA A 211 -4.13 22.69 21.36
N GLY A 212 -4.84 21.59 21.61
CA GLY A 212 -6.28 21.58 21.76
C GLY A 212 -6.98 21.76 20.43
N ASN A 213 -8.18 22.37 20.46
CA ASN A 213 -9.04 22.53 19.29
C ASN A 213 -9.06 24.00 18.84
N ILE A 214 -8.31 24.31 17.79
CA ILE A 214 -8.04 25.68 17.33
C ILE A 214 -8.99 26.07 16.20
N ASP A 215 -9.38 27.34 16.11
CA ASP A 215 -10.12 27.85 14.94
C ASP A 215 -9.32 27.63 13.65
N ARG A 216 -10.00 27.15 12.60
CA ARG A 216 -9.37 26.84 11.31
C ARG A 216 -9.12 28.10 10.46
N SER A 217 -8.47 29.08 11.06
CA SER A 217 -7.96 30.28 10.39
C SER A 217 -6.44 30.24 10.33
N ASN A 218 -5.85 30.83 9.29
CA ASN A 218 -4.39 30.88 9.15
C ASN A 218 -3.72 31.56 10.35
N GLU A 219 -4.32 32.63 10.86
CA GLU A 219 -3.80 33.38 12.00
C GLU A 219 -3.84 32.56 13.30
N SER A 220 -5.00 31.96 13.61
CA SER A 220 -5.20 31.17 14.83
C SER A 220 -4.28 29.95 14.87
N ILE A 221 -4.17 29.22 13.75
CA ILE A 221 -3.29 28.05 13.64
C ILE A 221 -1.82 28.47 13.76
N ARG A 222 -1.40 29.51 13.01
CA ARG A 222 -0.01 30.00 13.08
C ARG A 222 0.36 30.43 14.50
N LYS A 223 -0.50 31.22 15.15
CA LYS A 223 -0.28 31.69 16.51
C LYS A 223 -0.16 30.51 17.49
N SER A 224 -1.08 29.55 17.43
CA SER A 224 -1.06 28.37 18.31
C SER A 224 0.22 27.55 18.14
N ILE A 225 0.69 27.34 16.90
CA ILE A 225 1.95 26.63 16.65
C ILE A 225 3.12 27.39 17.28
N LEU A 226 3.23 28.70 17.05
CA LEU A 226 4.33 29.52 17.56
C LEU A 226 4.35 29.58 19.10
N ASP A 227 3.19 29.77 19.72
CA ASP A 227 3.06 29.78 21.20
C ASP A 227 3.52 28.45 21.80
N ASN A 228 3.10 27.32 21.20
CA ASN A 228 3.48 25.98 21.66
C ASN A 228 4.97 25.68 21.43
N GLN A 229 5.55 26.17 20.33
CA GLN A 229 7.00 26.09 20.09
C GLN A 229 7.79 26.85 21.15
N GLU A 230 7.28 27.96 21.69
CA GLU A 230 7.95 28.69 22.76
C GLU A 230 7.99 27.87 24.07
N TRP A 231 6.90 27.19 24.41
CA TRP A 231 6.87 26.26 25.55
C TRP A 231 7.89 25.13 25.40
N ILE A 232 7.93 24.52 24.21
CA ILE A 232 8.90 23.46 23.88
C ILE A 232 10.33 23.99 23.98
N LYS A 233 10.61 25.17 23.41
CA LYS A 233 11.95 25.78 23.45
C LYS A 233 12.42 26.01 24.89
N ARG A 234 11.56 26.53 25.77
CA ARG A 234 11.89 26.70 27.20
C ARG A 234 12.19 25.36 27.88
N ALA A 235 11.42 24.31 27.58
CA ALA A 235 11.66 22.97 28.10
C ALA A 235 12.98 22.37 27.57
N MET A 236 13.33 22.60 26.30
CA MET A 236 14.61 22.18 25.73
C MET A 236 15.79 22.87 26.42
N GLU A 237 15.73 24.20 26.58
CA GLU A 237 16.79 24.99 27.22
C GLU A 237 17.01 24.55 28.67
N ALA A 238 15.94 24.35 29.43
CA ALA A 238 15.99 23.89 30.82
C ALA A 238 16.61 22.48 30.98
N ASN A 239 16.56 21.66 29.92
CA ASN A 239 17.04 20.28 29.92
C ASN A 239 18.32 20.07 29.10
N GLY A 240 18.94 21.14 28.60
CA GLY A 240 20.17 21.03 27.80
C GLY A 240 19.98 20.28 26.47
N LEU A 241 18.78 20.38 25.88
CA LEU A 241 18.41 19.72 24.63
C LEU A 241 18.52 20.67 23.43
N GLU A 242 18.74 20.12 22.25
CA GLU A 242 18.70 20.82 20.96
C GLU A 242 17.74 20.12 19.99
N ALA A 243 17.27 20.86 18.97
CA ALA A 243 16.36 20.33 17.98
C ALA A 243 17.09 19.32 17.10
N ALA A 244 16.47 18.17 16.87
CA ALA A 244 16.96 17.07 16.05
C ALA A 244 16.17 16.95 14.73
N GLY A 245 15.57 18.05 14.25
CA GLY A 245 14.80 18.08 13.01
C GLY A 245 13.80 19.25 12.98
N PRO A 246 13.02 19.37 11.89
CA PRO A 246 11.95 20.35 11.79
C PRO A 246 10.86 20.15 12.85
N VAL A 247 10.05 21.18 13.08
CA VAL A 247 8.84 21.03 13.89
C VAL A 247 7.89 20.04 13.23
N ARG A 248 7.29 19.19 14.05
CA ARG A 248 6.32 18.18 13.66
C ARG A 248 4.92 18.61 14.11
N ILE A 249 3.95 18.48 13.22
CA ILE A 249 2.53 18.64 13.57
C ILE A 249 1.89 17.25 13.51
N VAL A 250 1.25 16.83 14.59
CA VAL A 250 0.54 15.54 14.67
C VAL A 250 -0.95 15.82 14.60
N THR A 251 -1.58 15.46 13.49
CA THR A 251 -3.00 15.79 13.27
C THR A 251 -3.90 14.81 14.01
N THR A 252 -4.84 15.33 14.81
CA THR A 252 -5.91 14.53 15.42
C THR A 252 -7.20 14.62 14.61
N ASP A 253 -7.62 15.84 14.25
CA ASP A 253 -8.80 16.07 13.43
C ASP A 253 -8.68 17.39 12.67
N PHE A 254 -8.96 17.40 11.37
CA PHE A 254 -8.95 18.59 10.52
C PHE A 254 -10.38 18.89 10.04
N GLY A 255 -11.20 19.38 10.97
CA GLY A 255 -12.61 19.69 10.74
C GLY A 255 -12.85 20.92 9.86
N ALA A 256 -14.12 21.20 9.59
CA ALA A 256 -14.53 22.35 8.78
C ALA A 256 -14.23 23.70 9.45
N GLU A 257 -14.47 23.78 10.76
CA GLU A 257 -14.31 25.02 11.54
C GLU A 257 -13.13 24.98 12.50
N LYS A 258 -12.72 23.78 12.90
CA LYS A 258 -11.72 23.57 13.95
C LYS A 258 -10.63 22.61 13.49
N TYR A 259 -9.43 22.80 14.01
CA TYR A 259 -8.27 21.96 13.79
C TYR A 259 -7.68 21.52 15.14
N ALA A 260 -7.67 20.21 15.38
CA ALA A 260 -7.07 19.61 16.56
C ALA A 260 -5.74 18.92 16.21
N PHE A 261 -4.66 19.35 16.85
CA PHE A 261 -3.32 18.85 16.59
C PHE A 261 -2.40 18.95 17.81
N ASP A 262 -1.31 18.22 17.77
CA ASP A 262 -0.18 18.39 18.70
C ASP A 262 0.98 19.04 17.95
N VAL A 263 1.72 19.89 18.66
CA VAL A 263 3.02 20.42 18.19
C VAL A 263 4.10 19.59 18.84
N ALA A 264 4.94 18.97 18.03
CA ALA A 264 6.04 18.13 18.48
C ALA A 264 7.37 18.64 17.93
N GLN A 265 8.43 18.49 18.72
CA GLN A 265 9.79 18.80 18.29
C GLN A 265 10.66 17.56 18.56
N PRO A 266 11.25 16.95 17.53
CA PRO A 266 12.34 16.00 17.71
C PRO A 266 13.51 16.69 18.41
N VAL A 267 14.05 16.05 19.44
CA VAL A 267 15.11 16.59 20.29
C VAL A 267 16.23 15.57 20.53
N ARG A 268 17.41 16.08 20.86
CA ARG A 268 18.54 15.28 21.34
C ARG A 268 19.33 16.07 22.39
N LYS A 269 20.23 15.40 23.12
CA LYS A 269 21.15 16.11 24.03
C LYS A 269 22.08 17.02 23.22
N LYS A 270 22.34 18.22 23.73
CA LYS A 270 23.40 19.09 23.19
C LYS A 270 24.74 18.37 23.25
N SER A 271 25.43 18.29 22.12
CA SER A 271 26.81 17.80 22.11
C SER A 271 27.74 18.89 22.64
N ALA A 272 28.71 18.53 23.47
CA ALA A 272 29.70 19.48 24.00
C ALA A 272 30.65 20.05 22.90
N ALA A 273 30.60 19.53 21.67
CA ALA A 273 31.47 19.91 20.56
C ALA A 273 31.02 21.18 19.81
N ALA A 274 29.78 21.66 20.00
CA ALA A 274 29.27 22.83 19.29
C ALA A 274 29.63 24.19 19.93
N ALA A 275 30.35 24.19 21.06
CA ALA A 275 30.74 25.42 21.77
C ALA A 275 32.11 25.99 21.33
N ALA A 276 32.76 25.42 20.31
CA ALA A 276 34.02 25.92 19.77
C ALA A 276 34.03 25.84 18.24
N GLY A 277 33.38 26.79 17.58
CA GLY A 277 33.42 26.95 16.14
C GLY A 277 32.80 28.27 15.73
N ASP A 278 33.66 29.18 15.27
CA ASP A 278 33.34 30.54 14.86
C ASP A 278 32.12 30.67 13.94
N LYS A 279 31.42 31.78 14.12
CA LYS A 279 30.43 32.31 13.17
C LYS A 279 31.04 32.34 11.76
N LYS A 280 30.53 31.51 10.86
CA LYS A 280 30.42 31.83 9.44
C LYS A 280 29.01 31.58 8.98
N GLU A 281 28.31 32.69 8.73
CA GLU A 281 27.09 32.72 7.94
C GLU A 281 27.41 32.20 6.53
N GLY A 282 26.53 31.35 6.00
CA GLY A 282 26.49 31.01 4.58
C GLY A 282 26.86 29.58 4.25
N GLU A 283 25.98 28.64 4.56
CA GLU A 283 25.56 27.58 3.63
C GLU A 283 24.33 26.89 4.23
N ALA A 284 23.17 27.11 3.60
CA ALA A 284 21.99 26.31 3.89
C ALA A 284 22.23 24.93 3.28
N ASP A 285 22.91 24.07 4.03
CA ASP A 285 23.08 22.69 3.66
C ASP A 285 21.69 22.06 3.54
N LYS A 286 21.39 21.56 2.35
CA LYS A 286 20.27 20.68 2.08
C LYS A 286 20.54 19.34 2.76
N ALA A 287 20.47 19.31 4.09
CA ALA A 287 20.31 18.06 4.80
C ALA A 287 18.90 17.56 4.49
N GLU A 288 18.79 16.51 3.68
CA GLU A 288 17.55 15.73 3.59
C GLU A 288 17.06 15.45 5.01
N ALA A 289 15.84 15.88 5.29
CA ALA A 289 15.21 15.81 6.62
C ALA A 289 14.78 14.38 6.96
N ALA A 290 15.72 13.44 6.94
CA ALA A 290 15.50 12.11 7.47
C ALA A 290 15.31 12.22 9.00
N PRO A 291 14.37 11.45 9.60
CA PRO A 291 14.21 11.40 11.04
C PRO A 291 15.53 11.00 11.72
N VAL A 292 15.97 11.81 12.67
CA VAL A 292 17.26 11.62 13.35
C VAL A 292 17.05 10.67 14.53
N ALA A 293 17.74 9.54 14.50
CA ALA A 293 17.64 8.55 15.58
C ALA A 293 18.00 9.13 16.94
N ALA A 294 17.22 8.77 17.97
CA ALA A 294 17.56 8.97 19.36
C ALA A 294 18.93 8.36 19.65
N THR A 295 19.79 9.12 20.32
CA THR A 295 21.13 8.68 20.67
C THR A 295 21.14 8.14 22.09
N GLY A 296 21.01 6.81 22.23
CA GLY A 296 20.97 6.13 23.53
C GLY A 296 19.56 5.77 24.03
N GLY A 297 19.41 5.47 25.32
CA GLY A 297 18.11 5.20 25.94
C GLY A 297 17.30 6.47 26.23
N LYS A 298 16.12 6.32 26.85
CA LYS A 298 15.22 7.42 27.22
C LYS A 298 15.96 8.60 27.85
N LEU A 299 15.64 9.81 27.41
CA LEU A 299 16.18 11.04 27.97
C LEU A 299 15.59 11.31 29.36
N ASP A 300 16.45 11.72 30.30
CA ASP A 300 16.01 12.26 31.60
C ASP A 300 15.57 13.72 31.40
N VAL A 301 14.28 13.91 31.11
CA VAL A 301 13.67 15.23 30.89
C VAL A 301 12.86 15.63 32.12
N LYS A 302 13.22 16.75 32.73
CA LYS A 302 12.50 17.35 33.86
C LYS A 302 11.50 18.37 33.35
N ILE A 303 10.23 18.06 33.52
CA ILE A 303 9.10 18.92 33.15
C ILE A 303 8.39 19.37 34.43
N PRO A 304 8.38 20.67 34.77
CA PRO A 304 7.68 21.17 35.95
C PRO A 304 6.17 20.89 35.91
N SER A 305 5.56 20.67 37.08
CA SER A 305 4.11 20.50 37.20
C SER A 305 3.37 21.72 36.66
N GLY A 306 2.36 21.50 35.81
CA GLY A 306 1.59 22.56 35.14
C GLY A 306 2.20 23.06 33.83
N ASN A 307 3.36 22.55 33.40
CA ASN A 307 3.89 22.80 32.06
C ASN A 307 3.11 21.97 31.02
N PRO A 308 2.66 22.55 29.90
CA PRO A 308 1.89 21.82 28.88
C PRO A 308 2.76 20.87 28.02
N VAL A 309 4.08 20.93 28.13
CA VAL A 309 5.01 20.05 27.41
C VAL A 309 5.00 18.66 28.02
N THR A 310 5.04 17.64 27.17
CA THR A 310 5.21 16.24 27.54
C THR A 310 6.39 15.65 26.79
N TYR A 311 7.10 14.71 27.41
CA TYR A 311 8.17 13.97 26.76
C TYR A 311 7.63 12.64 26.24
N VAL A 312 7.92 12.33 24.98
CA VAL A 312 7.54 11.07 24.32
C VAL A 312 8.80 10.42 23.76
N HIS A 313 9.02 9.17 24.15
CA HIS A 313 10.00 8.29 23.52
C HIS A 313 9.27 7.43 22.50
N ALA A 314 9.38 7.78 21.23
CA ALA A 314 8.70 7.08 20.14
C ALA A 314 9.55 5.89 19.70
N ASP A 315 8.96 4.70 19.71
CA ASP A 315 9.63 3.47 19.26
C ASP A 315 9.86 3.52 17.73
N ALA A 316 10.86 2.74 17.28
CA ALA A 316 11.09 2.55 15.86
C ALA A 316 9.86 1.90 15.21
N HIS A 317 9.45 2.43 14.06
CA HIS A 317 8.27 1.97 13.34
C HIS A 317 8.43 2.20 11.84
N ARG A 318 7.60 1.53 11.05
CA ARG A 318 7.50 1.79 9.60
C ARG A 318 6.43 2.83 9.35
N SER A 319 6.69 3.72 8.40
CA SER A 319 5.74 4.75 7.99
C SER A 319 5.62 4.82 6.48
N ALA A 320 4.39 4.94 5.98
CA ALA A 320 4.15 5.50 4.66
C ALA A 320 4.65 6.94 4.64
N PHE A 321 5.34 7.31 3.57
CA PHE A 321 5.99 8.60 3.42
C PHE A 321 5.66 9.22 2.06
N ALA A 322 5.48 10.53 2.04
CA ALA A 322 5.53 11.34 0.84
C ALA A 322 6.03 12.76 1.14
N SER A 323 6.66 13.38 0.16
CA SER A 323 6.93 14.82 0.18
C SER A 323 5.72 15.57 -0.38
N TYR A 324 5.39 16.72 0.22
CA TYR A 324 4.34 17.61 -0.26
C TYR A 324 4.86 19.05 -0.30
N THR A 325 4.53 19.78 -1.36
CA THR A 325 4.81 21.22 -1.49
C THR A 325 3.51 21.97 -1.74
N GLY A 326 3.24 23.01 -0.95
CA GLY A 326 2.02 23.80 -1.04
C GLY A 326 1.62 24.47 0.28
N HIS A 327 0.40 25.00 0.30
CA HIS A 327 -0.19 25.60 1.49
C HIS A 327 -0.67 24.52 2.48
N MET A 328 -0.53 24.74 3.79
CA MET A 328 -0.89 23.77 4.83
C MET A 328 -2.34 23.28 4.76
N ALA A 329 -3.24 24.09 4.22
CA ALA A 329 -4.65 23.71 4.03
C ALA A 329 -4.84 22.51 3.08
N GLY A 330 -3.87 22.23 2.20
CA GLY A 330 -3.86 21.04 1.34
C GLY A 330 -3.36 19.77 2.03
N LEU A 331 -2.81 19.86 3.24
CA LEU A 331 -2.28 18.70 3.97
C LEU A 331 -3.35 17.66 4.30
N ASP A 332 -4.61 18.05 4.45
CA ASP A 332 -5.68 17.08 4.65
C ASP A 332 -5.88 16.17 3.44
N VAL A 333 -5.87 16.74 2.25
CA VAL A 333 -5.92 15.98 1.00
C VAL A 333 -4.65 15.14 0.84
N ALA A 334 -3.47 15.70 1.14
CA ALA A 334 -2.19 15.00 1.09
C ALA A 334 -2.16 13.77 2.04
N ARG A 335 -2.60 13.92 3.30
CA ARG A 335 -2.73 12.82 4.27
C ARG A 335 -3.66 11.73 3.75
N ASN A 336 -4.85 12.09 3.28
CA ASN A 336 -5.81 11.13 2.76
C ASN A 336 -5.32 10.42 1.48
N ALA A 337 -4.59 11.11 0.62
CA ALA A 337 -3.91 10.53 -0.54
C ALA A 337 -2.81 9.54 -0.13
N LEU A 338 -1.96 9.89 0.85
CA LEU A 338 -0.94 8.99 1.38
C LEU A 338 -1.57 7.73 2.00
N ARG A 339 -2.67 7.88 2.74
CA ARG A 339 -3.44 6.75 3.30
C ARG A 339 -4.03 5.87 2.19
N ALA A 340 -4.59 6.47 1.15
CA ALA A 340 -5.12 5.75 -0.01
C ALA A 340 -4.01 4.94 -0.70
N TRP A 341 -2.84 5.55 -0.92
CA TRP A 341 -1.68 4.86 -1.49
C TRP A 341 -1.21 3.69 -0.60
N ALA A 342 -1.01 3.92 0.70
CA ALA A 342 -0.52 2.90 1.63
C ALA A 342 -1.46 1.69 1.70
N THR A 343 -2.76 1.95 1.85
CA THR A 343 -3.78 0.88 1.88
C THR A 343 -3.92 0.16 0.54
N THR A 344 -3.74 0.85 -0.58
CA THR A 344 -3.69 0.23 -1.92
C THR A 344 -2.48 -0.70 -2.06
N ALA A 345 -1.32 -0.29 -1.54
CA ALA A 345 -0.10 -1.09 -1.52
C ALA A 345 -0.13 -2.28 -0.53
N GLY A 346 -1.22 -2.42 0.25
CA GLY A 346 -1.44 -3.53 1.17
C GLY A 346 -0.96 -3.30 2.60
N TYR A 347 -0.66 -2.07 2.97
CA TYR A 347 -0.28 -1.71 4.32
C TYR A 347 -1.50 -1.38 5.19
N GLU A 348 -1.46 -1.81 6.45
CA GLU A 348 -2.42 -1.36 7.46
C GLU A 348 -1.92 -0.06 8.07
N VAL A 349 -2.69 1.00 7.95
CA VAL A 349 -2.34 2.32 8.48
C VAL A 349 -2.75 2.40 9.95
N THR A 350 -1.81 2.75 10.84
CA THR A 350 -2.02 2.87 12.28
C THR A 350 -1.71 4.29 12.76
N ASP A 351 -2.13 4.59 13.99
CA ASP A 351 -1.83 5.86 14.68
C ASP A 351 -2.30 7.12 13.94
N ARG A 352 -1.89 8.29 14.48
CA ARG A 352 -2.20 9.60 13.89
C ARG A 352 -1.13 9.96 12.85
N PRO A 353 -1.52 10.55 11.69
CA PRO A 353 -0.55 11.07 10.75
C PRO A 353 0.17 12.28 11.33
N TYR A 354 1.38 12.51 10.85
CA TYR A 354 2.14 13.70 11.20
C TYR A 354 2.90 14.26 10.00
N GLU A 355 3.21 15.54 10.08
CA GLU A 355 4.03 16.22 9.07
C GLU A 355 5.24 16.88 9.71
N SER A 356 6.40 16.73 9.08
CA SER A 356 7.60 17.52 9.40
C SER A 356 7.63 18.76 8.52
N TRP A 357 7.56 19.95 9.12
CA TRP A 357 7.45 21.23 8.41
C TRP A 357 8.84 21.78 8.05
N LYS A 358 9.44 21.25 6.97
CA LYS A 358 10.82 21.57 6.52
C LYS A 358 11.04 23.05 6.24
N GLY A 359 10.03 23.72 5.65
CA GLY A 359 10.09 25.15 5.34
C GLY A 359 9.91 26.08 6.54
N GLY A 360 9.64 25.53 7.72
CA GLY A 360 9.25 26.29 8.92
C GLY A 360 7.79 26.77 8.87
N VAL A 361 7.32 27.31 10.00
CA VAL A 361 5.93 27.73 10.20
C VAL A 361 5.53 28.87 9.27
N ASP A 362 6.43 29.80 8.97
CA ASP A 362 6.10 30.98 8.16
C ASP A 362 5.78 30.64 6.71
N LYS A 363 6.56 29.75 6.10
CA LYS A 363 6.32 29.31 4.70
C LYS A 363 5.11 28.40 4.57
N ALA A 364 4.65 27.78 5.65
CA ALA A 364 3.54 26.83 5.59
C ALA A 364 2.19 27.46 5.20
N PHE A 365 2.06 28.77 5.39
CA PHE A 365 0.86 29.53 5.02
C PHE A 365 1.01 30.20 3.64
N THR A 366 1.98 29.74 2.82
CA THR A 366 2.16 30.14 1.42
C THR A 366 2.18 28.91 0.51
N THR A 367 2.28 29.11 -0.80
CA THR A 367 2.45 28.02 -1.78
C THR A 367 3.83 27.35 -1.71
N ASP A 368 4.78 27.93 -0.99
CA ASP A 368 6.17 27.47 -0.90
C ASP A 368 6.41 26.62 0.36
N GLY A 369 5.36 26.29 1.10
CA GLY A 369 5.42 25.37 2.22
C GLY A 369 5.91 24.00 1.76
N THR A 370 6.81 23.38 2.53
CA THR A 370 7.39 22.06 2.20
C THR A 370 7.28 21.16 3.42
N TYR A 371 6.77 19.95 3.19
CA TYR A 371 6.43 19.01 4.24
C TYR A 371 6.85 17.61 3.85
N ASP A 372 7.26 16.85 4.85
CA ASP A 372 7.31 15.40 4.76
C ASP A 372 6.13 14.84 5.55
N VAL A 373 5.25 14.12 4.87
CA VAL A 373 4.03 13.54 5.43
C VAL A 373 4.29 12.09 5.77
N TYR A 374 3.98 11.70 7.01
CA TYR A 374 4.19 10.36 7.53
C TYR A 374 2.88 9.79 8.07
N TRP A 375 2.68 8.49 7.87
CA TRP A 375 1.63 7.74 8.54
C TRP A 375 2.13 6.33 8.86
N SER A 376 2.11 5.95 10.14
CA SER A 376 2.56 4.63 10.58
C SER A 376 1.84 3.51 9.85
N VAL A 377 2.60 2.47 9.50
CA VAL A 377 2.09 1.29 8.77
C VAL A 377 2.59 -0.02 9.37
N LYS A 378 1.79 -1.08 9.23
CA LYS A 378 2.13 -2.47 9.55
C LYS A 378 2.09 -3.36 8.32
#